data_AF-A0A538LLH1-F1
#
_entry.id   AF-A0A538LLH1-F1
#
_cell.length_a   1.000
_cell.length_b   1.000
_cell.length_c   1.000
_cell.angle_alpha   90.00
_cell.angle_beta   90.00
_cell.angle_gamma   90.00
#
_symmetry.space_group_name_H-M   'P 1'
#
loop_
_entity.id
_entity.type
_entity.pdbx_description
1 polymer ?
#
loop_
_entity_poly.entity_id
_entity_poly.type
_entity_poly.pdbx_seq_one_letter_code
_entity_poly.pdbx_strand_id
1 'polypeptide(L)'
;LRHELDRMIAAGEHADELVEADAAFHDVIARAPGNGVLRALLRSLSTSTVRARLWHGIADRGALDLARDEHRRIYDAIVAGDADLARAATLLHIVTNETWLREHLGPADDVPLAGD
;
A
#
# COMPACT_ATOMS: atom_id res chain seq x y z
N LEU A 1 -7.02 -4.02 -11.23
CA LEU A 1 -7.45 -4.48 -9.88
C LEU A 1 -7.28 -5.98 -9.74
N ARG A 2 -8.17 -6.83 -10.29
CA ARG A 2 -8.05 -8.30 -10.16
C ARG A 2 -6.66 -8.82 -10.56
N HIS A 3 -6.18 -8.43 -11.74
CA HIS A 3 -4.86 -8.85 -12.23
C HIS A 3 -3.72 -8.53 -11.26
N GLU A 4 -3.71 -7.32 -10.68
CA GLU A 4 -2.64 -6.92 -9.74
C GLU A 4 -2.78 -7.63 -8.39
N LEU A 5 -4.01 -7.91 -7.93
CA LEU A 5 -4.24 -8.72 -6.74
C LEU A 5 -3.73 -10.15 -6.93
N ASP A 6 -4.01 -10.76 -8.09
CA ASP A 6 -3.53 -12.10 -8.43
C ASP A 6 -1.99 -12.14 -8.47
N ARG A 7 -1.35 -11.07 -8.98
CA ARG A 7 0.11 -10.91 -8.95
C ARG A 7 0.67 -10.85 -7.51
N MET A 8 0.02 -10.14 -6.59
CA MET A 8 0.46 -10.12 -5.17
C MET A 8 0.38 -11.48 -4.50
N ILE A 9 -0.63 -12.28 -4.85
CA ILE A 9 -0.80 -13.65 -4.35
C ILE A 9 0.28 -14.56 -4.94
N ALA A 10 0.49 -14.48 -6.26
CA ALA A 10 1.48 -15.28 -6.97
C ALA A 10 2.93 -14.98 -6.55
N ALA A 11 3.22 -13.74 -6.14
CA ALA A 11 4.54 -13.33 -5.68
C ALA A 11 5.08 -14.17 -4.51
N GLY A 12 4.22 -14.77 -3.67
CA GLY A 12 4.67 -15.63 -2.57
C GLY A 12 5.67 -14.92 -1.63
N GLU A 13 6.86 -15.44 -1.43
CA GLU A 13 7.85 -14.79 -0.55
C GLU A 13 8.70 -13.73 -1.25
N HIS A 14 8.48 -13.47 -2.53
CA HIS A 14 9.24 -12.50 -3.33
C HIS A 14 8.75 -11.08 -3.06
N ALA A 15 9.37 -10.41 -2.08
CA ALA A 15 8.99 -9.06 -1.64
C ALA A 15 8.97 -8.05 -2.79
N ASP A 16 9.94 -8.09 -3.71
CA ASP A 16 10.04 -7.13 -4.82
C ASP A 16 8.85 -7.25 -5.78
N GLU A 17 8.43 -8.47 -6.09
CA GLU A 17 7.27 -8.71 -6.95
C GLU A 17 5.97 -8.24 -6.27
N LEU A 18 5.85 -8.42 -4.95
CA LEU A 18 4.73 -7.89 -4.17
C LEU A 18 4.77 -6.35 -4.14
N VAL A 19 5.96 -5.75 -4.03
CA VAL A 19 6.18 -4.29 -4.08
C VAL A 19 5.70 -3.71 -5.41
N GLU A 20 6.02 -4.37 -6.52
CA GLU A 20 5.56 -3.94 -7.83
C GLU A 20 4.05 -4.10 -8.01
N ALA A 21 3.51 -5.25 -7.60
CA ALA A 21 2.10 -5.57 -7.78
C ALA A 21 1.18 -4.63 -6.98
N ASP A 22 1.48 -4.31 -5.73
CA ASP A 22 0.64 -3.35 -4.98
C ASP A 22 0.80 -1.91 -5.46
N ALA A 23 1.98 -1.48 -5.92
CA ALA A 23 2.11 -0.16 -6.52
C ALA A 23 1.21 -0.03 -7.76
N ALA A 24 1.16 -1.08 -8.59
CA ALA A 24 0.29 -1.14 -9.76
C ALA A 24 -1.21 -1.20 -9.37
N PHE A 25 -1.56 -1.94 -8.31
CA PHE A 25 -2.94 -2.00 -7.80
C PHE A 25 -3.45 -0.61 -7.39
N HIS A 26 -2.64 0.12 -6.61
CA HIS A 26 -2.96 1.48 -6.17
C HIS A 26 -3.06 2.46 -7.34
N ASP A 27 -2.21 2.36 -8.37
CA ASP A 27 -2.33 3.21 -9.56
C ASP A 27 -3.66 2.97 -10.30
N VAL A 28 -4.12 1.71 -10.37
CA VAL A 28 -5.42 1.40 -10.97
C VAL A 28 -6.57 2.00 -10.16
N ILE A 29 -6.56 1.87 -8.82
CA ILE A 29 -7.56 2.52 -7.95
C ILE A 29 -7.51 4.03 -8.14
N ALA A 30 -6.31 4.63 -8.08
CA ALA A 30 -6.11 6.05 -8.19
C ALA A 30 -6.46 6.59 -9.58
N ARG A 31 -6.65 5.77 -10.62
CA ARG A 31 -7.16 6.23 -11.93
C ARG A 31 -8.68 6.38 -11.98
N ALA A 32 -9.41 5.80 -11.04
CA ALA A 32 -10.87 5.85 -10.99
C ALA A 32 -11.48 7.20 -10.50
N PRO A 33 -10.89 7.95 -9.54
CA PRO A 33 -11.44 9.22 -9.09
C PRO A 33 -11.23 10.33 -10.11
N GLY A 34 -12.27 11.12 -10.38
CA GLY A 34 -12.18 12.34 -11.19
C GLY A 34 -11.37 13.49 -10.56
N ASN A 35 -10.73 13.28 -9.40
CA ASN A 35 -9.95 14.30 -8.70
C ASN A 35 -8.43 14.07 -8.87
N GLY A 36 -7.82 14.81 -9.80
CA GLY A 36 -6.41 14.68 -10.16
C GLY A 36 -5.40 14.92 -9.03
N VAL A 37 -5.73 15.74 -8.03
CA VAL A 37 -4.87 16.00 -6.86
C VAL A 37 -4.79 14.77 -5.96
N LEU A 38 -5.95 14.15 -5.67
CA LEU A 38 -6.01 12.90 -4.90
C LEU A 38 -5.24 11.78 -5.61
N ARG A 39 -5.33 11.70 -6.95
CA ARG A 39 -4.54 10.74 -7.73
C ARG A 39 -3.03 10.94 -7.54
N ALA A 40 -2.57 12.19 -7.57
CA ALA A 40 -1.15 12.51 -7.45
C ALA A 40 -0.61 12.18 -6.06
N LEU A 41 -1.39 12.47 -5.00
CA LEU A 41 -1.05 12.11 -3.62
C LEU A 41 -1.00 10.58 -3.43
N LEU A 42 -2.03 9.86 -3.87
CA LEU A 42 -2.06 8.40 -3.80
C LEU A 42 -0.88 7.77 -4.56
N ARG A 43 -0.54 8.27 -5.75
CA ARG A 43 0.64 7.83 -6.50
C ARG A 43 1.95 8.08 -5.76
N SER A 44 2.09 9.22 -5.08
CA SER A 44 3.29 9.57 -4.33
C SER A 44 3.51 8.62 -3.14
N LEU A 45 2.44 8.28 -2.43
CA LEU A 45 2.48 7.36 -1.29
C LEU A 45 2.62 5.89 -1.72
N SER A 46 2.13 5.55 -2.90
CA SER A 46 2.16 4.18 -3.45
C SER A 46 3.38 3.92 -4.35
N THR A 47 4.42 4.76 -4.28
CA THR A 47 5.62 4.57 -5.11
C THR A 47 6.36 3.30 -4.72
N SER A 48 6.88 2.59 -5.72
CA SER A 48 7.69 1.39 -5.50
C SER A 48 8.88 1.64 -4.59
N THR A 49 9.48 2.84 -4.59
CA THR A 49 10.60 3.19 -3.70
C THR A 49 10.20 3.29 -2.23
N VAL A 50 9.07 3.96 -1.91
CA VAL A 50 8.56 4.03 -0.53
C VAL A 50 8.17 2.63 -0.08
N ARG A 51 7.48 1.88 -0.93
CA ARG A 51 7.06 0.52 -0.61
C ARG A 51 8.22 -0.46 -0.49
N ALA A 52 9.24 -0.37 -1.34
CA ALA A 52 10.45 -1.18 -1.24
C ALA A 52 11.16 -0.94 0.11
N ARG A 53 11.17 0.30 0.63
CA ARG A 53 11.71 0.58 1.97
C ARG A 53 10.88 -0.05 3.09
N LEU A 54 9.55 -0.09 2.93
CA LEU A 54 8.66 -0.83 3.84
C LEU A 54 8.99 -2.34 3.79
N TRP A 55 9.04 -2.90 2.60
CA TRP A 55 9.13 -4.35 2.43
C TRP A 55 10.54 -4.93 2.60
N HIS A 56 11.61 -4.19 2.29
CA HIS A 56 12.99 -4.63 2.50
C HIS A 56 13.47 -4.53 3.96
N GLY A 57 12.81 -3.72 4.81
CA GLY A 57 13.23 -3.54 6.19
C GLY A 57 12.87 -4.71 7.11
N ILE A 58 11.67 -5.29 6.94
CA ILE A 58 11.09 -6.26 7.89
C ILE A 58 10.12 -7.21 7.16
N ALA A 59 10.60 -7.96 6.17
CA ALA A 59 9.80 -9.00 5.53
C ALA A 59 9.64 -10.23 6.46
N ASP A 60 8.87 -10.08 7.54
CA ASP A 60 8.27 -11.25 8.19
C ASP A 60 7.08 -11.72 7.35
N ARG A 61 6.93 -13.04 7.21
CA ARG A 61 5.86 -13.66 6.42
C ARG A 61 4.47 -13.17 6.84
N GLY A 62 4.28 -12.91 8.14
CA GLY A 62 3.03 -12.39 8.68
C GLY A 62 2.62 -11.02 8.11
N ALA A 63 3.59 -10.15 7.82
CA ALA A 63 3.31 -8.84 7.25
C ALA A 63 2.86 -8.94 5.78
N LEU A 64 3.52 -9.81 4.99
CA LEU A 64 3.18 -10.03 3.58
C LEU A 64 1.76 -10.61 3.44
N ASP A 65 1.40 -11.56 4.30
CA ASP A 65 0.07 -12.17 4.30
C ASP A 65 -1.02 -11.18 4.72
N LEU A 66 -0.75 -10.35 5.75
CA LEU A 66 -1.68 -9.30 6.16
C LEU A 66 -1.95 -8.31 5.02
N ALA A 67 -0.89 -7.85 4.33
CA ALA A 67 -1.06 -6.93 3.21
C ALA A 67 -1.91 -7.53 2.08
N ARG A 68 -1.73 -8.81 1.74
CA ARG A 68 -2.58 -9.49 0.73
C ARG A 68 -4.04 -9.50 1.13
N ASP A 69 -4.32 -9.84 2.39
CA ASP A 69 -5.70 -9.92 2.88
C ASP A 69 -6.37 -8.54 2.92
N GLU A 70 -5.64 -7.48 3.26
CA GLU A 70 -6.13 -6.12 3.18
C GLU A 70 -6.47 -5.71 1.74
N HIS A 71 -5.60 -6.01 0.78
CA HIS A 71 -5.84 -5.74 -0.63
C HIS A 71 -7.05 -6.49 -1.17
N ARG A 72 -7.24 -7.74 -0.75
CA ARG A 72 -8.43 -8.52 -1.11
C ARG A 72 -9.71 -7.92 -0.55
N ARG A 73 -9.71 -7.46 0.71
CA ARG A 73 -10.89 -6.78 1.30
C ARG A 73 -11.26 -5.50 0.54
N ILE A 74 -10.26 -4.69 0.16
CA ILE A 74 -10.49 -3.49 -0.66
C ILE A 74 -11.07 -3.89 -2.03
N TYR A 75 -10.47 -4.90 -2.68
CA TYR A 75 -10.93 -5.40 -3.96
C TYR A 75 -12.38 -5.89 -3.94
N ASP A 76 -12.72 -6.74 -2.97
CA ASP A 76 -14.04 -7.33 -2.83
C ASP A 76 -15.11 -6.26 -2.61
N ALA A 77 -14.81 -5.24 -1.78
CA ALA A 77 -15.70 -4.11 -1.55
C ALA A 77 -15.94 -3.27 -2.82
N ILE A 78 -14.87 -3.00 -3.59
CA ILE A 78 -14.97 -2.27 -4.85
C ILE A 78 -15.80 -3.05 -5.87
N VAL A 79 -15.57 -4.37 -6.01
CA VAL A 79 -16.31 -5.22 -6.95
C VAL A 79 -17.79 -5.35 -6.56
N ALA A 80 -18.08 -5.38 -5.26
CA ALA A 80 -19.45 -5.35 -4.76
C ALA A 80 -20.15 -3.99 -5.00
N GLY A 81 -19.41 -2.94 -5.37
CA GLY A 81 -19.94 -1.59 -5.52
C GLY A 81 -20.29 -0.91 -4.19
N ASP A 82 -19.78 -1.42 -3.08
CA ASP A 82 -20.04 -0.90 -1.73
C ASP A 82 -18.99 0.16 -1.38
N ALA A 83 -19.34 1.42 -1.63
CA ALA A 83 -18.46 2.55 -1.39
C ALA A 83 -18.11 2.75 0.10
N ASP A 84 -19.01 2.39 1.02
CA ASP A 84 -18.77 2.53 2.45
C ASP A 84 -17.80 1.47 2.95
N LEU A 85 -17.99 0.22 2.52
CA LEU A 85 -17.08 -0.87 2.83
C LEU A 85 -15.69 -0.63 2.20
N ALA A 86 -15.62 -0.14 0.96
CA ALA A 86 -14.35 0.16 0.29
C ALA A 86 -13.58 1.26 1.03
N ARG A 87 -14.29 2.30 1.52
CA ARG A 87 -13.69 3.35 2.34
C ARG A 87 -13.18 2.82 3.67
N ALA A 88 -13.99 2.01 4.37
CA ALA A 88 -13.59 1.43 5.65
C ALA A 88 -12.37 0.51 5.51
N ALA A 89 -12.35 -0.37 4.50
CA ALA A 89 -11.23 -1.26 4.22
C ALA A 89 -9.94 -0.49 3.89
N THR A 90 -10.05 0.58 3.09
CA THR A 90 -8.90 1.44 2.75
C THR A 90 -8.37 2.18 3.96
N LEU A 91 -9.24 2.71 4.83
CA LEU A 91 -8.81 3.39 6.05
C LEU A 91 -8.07 2.44 7.00
N LEU A 92 -8.58 1.23 7.18
CA LEU A 92 -7.90 0.22 8.00
C LEU A 92 -6.51 -0.11 7.44
N HIS A 93 -6.39 -0.31 6.12
CA HIS A 93 -5.11 -0.56 5.45
C HIS A 93 -4.09 0.55 5.71
N ILE A 94 -4.51 1.83 5.63
CA ILE A 94 -3.63 2.97 5.91
C ILE A 94 -3.15 2.94 7.36
N VAL A 95 -4.05 2.70 8.32
CA VAL A 95 -3.73 2.66 9.75
C VAL A 95 -2.79 1.50 10.08
N THR A 96 -2.99 0.33 9.48
CA THR A 96 -2.07 -0.83 9.61
C THR A 96 -0.67 -0.44 9.15
N ASN A 97 -0.55 0.13 7.94
CA ASN A 97 0.75 0.53 7.39
C ASN A 97 1.43 1.60 8.25
N GLU A 98 0.68 2.62 8.71
CA GLU A 98 1.19 3.67 9.58
C GLU A 98 1.69 3.11 10.92
N THR A 99 0.93 2.17 11.50
CA THR A 99 1.29 1.55 12.77
C THR A 99 2.57 0.73 12.65
N TRP A 100 2.63 -0.11 11.62
CA TRP A 100 3.82 -0.88 11.32
C TRP A 100 5.04 0.03 11.09
N LEU A 101 4.85 1.13 10.35
CA LEU A 101 5.88 2.13 10.08
C LEU A 101 6.45 2.72 11.37
N ARG A 102 5.57 3.11 12.28
CA ARG A 102 5.94 3.71 13.57
C ARG A 102 6.71 2.73 14.46
N GLU A 103 6.33 1.45 14.42
CA GLU A 103 6.97 0.40 15.21
C GLU A 103 8.38 0.06 14.70
N HIS A 104 8.65 0.22 13.40
CA HIS A 104 9.88 -0.30 12.79
C HIS A 104 10.84 0.74 12.22
N LEU A 105 10.41 1.99 11.96
CA LEU A 105 11.30 3.05 11.47
C LEU A 105 11.84 3.99 12.56
N GLY A 106 11.49 3.79 13.84
CA GLY A 106 11.83 4.75 14.90
C GLY A 106 11.23 6.14 14.63
N PRO A 107 11.39 7.13 15.54
CA PRO A 107 11.13 8.51 15.16
C PRO A 107 12.01 8.82 13.95
N ALA A 108 11.43 9.38 12.89
CA ALA A 108 12.19 9.83 11.74
C ALA A 108 13.36 10.67 12.26
N ASP A 109 14.59 10.22 12.01
CA ASP A 109 15.76 11.06 12.29
C ASP A 109 15.48 12.40 11.62
N ASP A 110 15.40 13.45 12.43
CA ASP A 110 15.35 14.83 11.96
C ASP A 110 16.52 15.01 11.00
N VAL A 111 16.23 14.99 9.69
CA VAL A 111 17.20 15.45 8.70
C VAL A 111 17.43 16.90 9.08
N PRO A 112 18.63 17.30 9.53
CA PRO A 112 18.89 18.69 9.84
C PRO A 112 18.55 19.47 8.58
N LEU A 113 17.57 20.37 8.68
CA LEU A 113 17.45 21.45 7.70
C LEU A 113 18.78 22.19 7.81
N ALA A 114 19.71 21.84 6.92
CA ALA A 114 21.00 22.49 6.84
C ALA A 114 20.74 23.99 6.66
N GLY A 115 20.94 24.74 7.75
CA GLY A 115 21.45 26.10 7.64
C GLY A 115 22.88 26.00 7.13
N ASP A 116 23.17 26.70 6.04
CA ASP A 116 23.67 28.08 6.09
C ASP A 116 23.39 28.78 4.74
#